data_AF-A0A3B8HHE0-F1
#
_entry.id   AF-A0A3B8HHE0-F1
#
_cell.length_a   1.000
_cell.length_b   1.000
_cell.length_c   1.000
_cell.angle_alpha   90.00
_cell.angle_beta   90.00
_cell.angle_gamma   90.00
#
_symmetry.space_group_name_H-M   'P 1'
#
loop_
_entity.id
_entity.type
_entity.pdbx_description
1 polymer ?
#
loop_
_entity_poly.entity_id
_entity_poly.type
_entity_poly.pdbx_seq_one_letter_code
_entity_poly.pdbx_strand_id
1 'polypeptide(L)'
;QYLQQMQKDIEKKLQELIAVQKEIQAYRDEKAAGRNASIKSLAQIYGSMKPKEAAKLFENMDEKLVVSVISTMKSEEAAPILSAMDAKKAAKISEALTRR
;
A
#
# COMPACT_ATOMS: atom_id res chain seq x y z
N GLN A 1 50.97 11.84 -5.73
CA GLN A 1 50.65 10.94 -4.61
C GLN A 1 49.42 11.39 -3.83
N TYR A 2 49.37 12.61 -3.28
CA TYR A 2 48.20 13.13 -2.55
C TYR A 2 46.87 13.09 -3.33
N LEU A 3 46.87 13.59 -4.58
CA LEU A 3 45.66 13.57 -5.43
C LEU A 3 45.15 12.15 -5.73
N GLN A 4 46.04 11.17 -5.90
CA GLN A 4 45.67 9.77 -6.11
C GLN A 4 45.05 9.15 -4.86
N GLN A 5 45.57 9.50 -3.68
CA GLN A 5 44.99 9.05 -2.41
C GLN A 5 43.60 9.66 -2.20
N MET A 6 43.46 10.96 -2.46
CA MET A 6 42.17 11.64 -2.36
C MET A 6 41.14 11.08 -3.35
N GLN A 7 41.55 10.75 -4.58
CA GLN A 7 40.69 10.10 -5.56
C GLN A 7 40.22 8.72 -5.10
N LYS A 8 41.12 7.90 -4.55
CA LYS A 8 40.77 6.60 -3.95
C LYS A 8 39.80 6.72 -2.78
N ASP A 9 40.01 7.70 -1.91
CA ASP A 9 39.13 7.94 -0.76
C ASP A 9 37.74 8.39 -1.21
N ILE A 10 37.65 9.22 -2.25
CA ILE A 10 36.39 9.64 -2.87
C ILE A 10 35.68 8.44 -3.51
N GLU A 11 36.40 7.63 -4.29
CA GLU A 11 35.83 6.43 -4.92
C GLU A 11 35.30 5.45 -3.85
N LYS A 12 36.04 5.24 -2.77
CA LYS A 12 35.60 4.40 -1.65
C LYS A 12 34.32 4.95 -1.01
N LYS A 13 34.27 6.24 -0.68
CA LYS A 13 33.07 6.88 -0.12
C LYS A 13 31.88 6.81 -1.07
N LEU A 14 32.11 6.95 -2.38
CA LEU A 14 31.05 6.82 -3.38
C LEU A 14 30.48 5.39 -3.41
N GLN A 15 31.33 4.37 -3.34
CA GLN A 15 30.89 2.98 -3.28
C GLN A 15 30.09 2.69 -2.01
N GLU A 16 30.53 3.22 -0.86
CA GLU A 16 29.80 3.12 0.41
C GLU A 16 28.40 3.79 0.31
N LEU A 17 28.32 4.98 -0.29
CA LEU A 17 27.04 5.68 -0.49
C LEU A 17 26.09 4.91 -1.42
N ILE A 18 26.61 4.33 -2.50
CA ILE A 18 25.82 3.50 -3.42
C ILE A 18 25.31 2.24 -2.71
N ALA A 19 26.13 1.61 -1.86
CA ALA A 19 25.73 0.45 -1.08
C ALA A 19 24.57 0.79 -0.13
N VAL A 20 24.69 1.88 0.64
CA VAL A 20 23.63 2.35 1.54
C VAL A 20 22.36 2.71 0.77
N GLN A 21 22.47 3.36 -0.38
CA GLN A 21 21.32 3.67 -1.23
C GLN A 21 20.56 2.40 -1.65
N LYS A 22 21.30 1.35 -2.05
CA LYS A 22 20.71 0.05 -2.45
C LYS A 22 20.04 -0.64 -1.27
N GLU A 23 20.63 -0.62 -0.08
CA GLU A 23 20.03 -1.18 1.12
C GLU A 23 18.73 -0.46 1.50
N ILE A 24 18.72 0.87 1.44
CA ILE A 24 17.50 1.67 1.68
C ILE A 24 16.41 1.31 0.66
N GLN A 25 16.78 1.17 -0.61
CA GLN A 25 15.82 0.80 -1.65
C GLN A 25 15.25 -0.61 -1.40
N ALA A 26 16.11 -1.59 -1.12
CA ALA A 26 15.67 -2.95 -0.83
C ALA A 26 14.73 -3.01 0.39
N TYR A 27 15.06 -2.30 1.47
CA TYR A 27 14.20 -2.22 2.66
C TYR A 27 12.84 -1.58 2.37
N ARG A 28 12.81 -0.54 1.51
CA ARG A 28 11.56 0.10 1.07
C ARG A 28 10.71 -0.86 0.25
N ASP A 29 11.32 -1.62 -0.64
CA ASP A 29 10.64 -2.59 -1.50
C ASP A 29 10.07 -3.75 -0.67
N GLU A 30 10.83 -4.26 0.31
CA GLU A 30 10.37 -5.27 1.26
C GLU A 30 9.17 -4.77 2.08
N LYS A 31 9.27 -3.56 2.65
CA LYS A 31 8.16 -2.91 3.37
C LYS A 31 6.93 -2.68 2.49
N ALA A 32 7.12 -2.36 1.20
CA ALA A 32 6.03 -2.20 0.25
C ALA A 32 5.37 -3.56 -0.05
N ALA A 33 6.17 -4.60 -0.28
CA ALA A 33 5.69 -5.96 -0.52
C ALA A 33 4.88 -6.50 0.67
N GLY A 34 5.37 -6.34 1.90
CA GLY A 34 4.64 -6.77 3.11
C GLY A 34 3.32 -6.03 3.33
N ARG A 35 3.29 -4.72 3.05
CA ARG A 35 2.05 -3.93 3.10
C ARG A 35 1.05 -4.39 2.04
N ASN A 36 1.50 -4.63 0.81
CA ASN A 36 0.67 -5.14 -0.28
C ASN A 36 0.09 -6.52 0.05
N ALA A 37 0.88 -7.41 0.67
CA ALA A 37 0.42 -8.72 1.12
C ALA A 37 -0.68 -8.60 2.18
N SER A 38 -0.53 -7.69 3.14
CA SER A 38 -1.52 -7.44 4.20
C SER A 38 -2.84 -6.90 3.62
N ILE A 39 -2.77 -5.91 2.72
CA ILE A 39 -3.97 -5.38 2.04
C ILE A 39 -4.66 -6.48 1.21
N LYS A 40 -3.90 -7.30 0.49
CA LYS A 40 -4.46 -8.41 -0.28
C LYS A 40 -5.16 -9.43 0.60
N SER A 41 -4.59 -9.76 1.75
CA SER A 41 -5.21 -10.67 2.72
C SER A 41 -6.53 -10.09 3.25
N LEU A 42 -6.56 -8.80 3.61
CA LEU A 42 -7.79 -8.13 4.04
C LEU A 42 -8.84 -8.12 2.92
N ALA A 43 -8.45 -7.85 1.68
CA ALA A 43 -9.36 -7.90 0.53
C ALA A 43 -10.01 -9.28 0.38
N GLN A 44 -9.22 -10.36 0.52
CA GLN A 44 -9.74 -11.73 0.47
C GLN A 44 -10.68 -12.06 1.65
N ILE A 45 -10.31 -11.66 2.87
CA ILE A 45 -11.12 -11.90 4.07
C ILE A 45 -12.46 -11.19 3.95
N TYR A 46 -12.47 -9.90 3.62
CA TYR A 46 -13.71 -9.14 3.54
C TYR A 46 -14.52 -9.44 2.27
N GLY A 47 -13.86 -9.82 1.17
CA GLY A 47 -14.53 -10.21 -0.08
C GLY A 47 -15.26 -11.56 0.03
N SER A 48 -14.80 -12.45 0.91
CA SER A 48 -15.47 -13.73 1.22
C SER A 48 -16.54 -13.62 2.32
N MET A 49 -16.67 -12.46 2.96
CA MET A 49 -17.67 -12.19 4.00
C MET A 49 -19.01 -11.79 3.37
N LYS A 50 -20.11 -11.89 4.13
CA LYS A 50 -21.39 -11.33 3.69
C LYS A 50 -21.25 -9.81 3.48
N PRO A 51 -21.76 -9.25 2.36
CA PRO A 51 -21.53 -7.85 2.03
C PRO A 51 -21.94 -6.85 3.12
N LYS A 52 -23.07 -7.11 3.80
CA LYS A 52 -23.56 -6.26 4.90
C LYS A 52 -22.68 -6.31 6.16
N GLU A 53 -22.00 -7.42 6.41
CA GLU A 53 -21.10 -7.56 7.56
C GLU A 53 -19.78 -6.83 7.29
N ALA A 54 -19.22 -7.01 6.09
CA ALA A 54 -18.03 -6.27 5.64
C ALA A 54 -18.28 -4.75 5.63
N ALA A 55 -19.41 -4.30 5.07
CA ALA A 55 -19.79 -2.89 5.06
C ALA A 55 -19.83 -2.28 6.48
N LYS A 56 -20.45 -2.97 7.44
CA LYS A 56 -20.49 -2.52 8.85
C LYS A 56 -19.11 -2.39 9.48
N LEU A 57 -18.18 -3.30 9.17
CA LEU A 57 -16.80 -3.21 9.65
C LEU A 57 -16.08 -2.01 9.02
N PHE A 58 -16.31 -1.76 7.73
CA PHE A 58 -15.75 -0.60 7.04
C PHE A 58 -16.28 0.73 7.54
N GLU A 59 -17.47 0.80 8.16
CA GLU A 59 -18.00 2.04 8.74
C GLU A 59 -17.09 2.63 9.84
N ASN A 60 -16.41 1.78 10.62
CA ASN A 60 -15.53 2.22 11.72
C ASN A 60 -14.03 2.15 11.38
N MET A 61 -13.69 1.85 10.13
CA MET A 61 -12.32 1.73 9.66
C MET A 61 -11.82 3.04 9.03
N ASP A 62 -10.51 3.26 9.11
CA ASP A 62 -9.83 4.38 8.42
C ASP A 62 -10.15 4.36 6.92
N GLU A 63 -10.54 5.52 6.40
CA GLU A 63 -11.02 5.65 5.02
C GLU A 63 -9.94 5.26 4.00
N LYS A 64 -8.68 5.62 4.23
CA LYS A 64 -7.57 5.28 3.31
C LYS A 64 -7.32 3.77 3.29
N LEU A 65 -7.46 3.10 4.43
CA LEU A 65 -7.39 1.65 4.50
C LEU A 65 -8.55 0.99 3.75
N VAL A 66 -9.78 1.48 3.91
CA VAL A 66 -10.95 0.95 3.19
C VAL A 66 -10.78 1.11 1.68
N VAL A 67 -10.35 2.29 1.20
CA VAL A 67 -10.01 2.52 -0.22
C VAL A 67 -8.91 1.54 -0.66
N SER A 68 -7.91 1.31 0.18
CA SER A 68 -6.81 0.37 -0.12
C SER A 68 -7.31 -1.04 -0.32
N VAL A 69 -8.15 -1.52 0.58
CA VAL A 69 -8.73 -2.87 0.55
C VAL A 69 -9.70 -3.01 -0.64
N ILE A 70 -10.66 -2.10 -0.80
CA ILE A 70 -11.68 -2.18 -1.86
C ILE A 70 -11.06 -2.10 -3.25
N SER A 71 -10.00 -1.31 -3.45
CA SER A 71 -9.30 -1.26 -4.74
C SER A 71 -8.60 -2.58 -5.13
N THR A 72 -8.30 -3.43 -4.16
CA THR A 72 -7.60 -4.71 -4.36
C THR A 72 -8.60 -5.87 -4.50
N MET A 73 -9.86 -5.66 -4.13
CA MET A 73 -10.95 -6.61 -4.33
C MET A 73 -11.32 -6.72 -5.81
N LYS A 74 -11.93 -7.84 -6.19
CA LYS A 74 -12.59 -7.95 -7.50
C LYS A 74 -13.86 -7.11 -7.50
N SER A 75 -14.26 -6.61 -8.66
CA SER A 75 -15.48 -5.79 -8.79
C SER A 75 -16.74 -6.52 -8.30
N GLU A 76 -16.82 -7.83 -8.51
CA GLU A 76 -17.93 -8.69 -8.05
C GLU A 76 -18.04 -8.80 -6.52
N GLU A 77 -16.92 -8.64 -5.80
CA GLU A 77 -16.87 -8.63 -4.33
C GLU A 77 -17.12 -7.21 -3.79
N ALA A 78 -16.50 -6.22 -4.41
CA ALA A 78 -16.56 -4.82 -3.98
C ALA A 78 -17.93 -4.17 -4.19
N ALA A 79 -18.58 -4.43 -5.33
CA ALA A 79 -19.87 -3.81 -5.69
C ALA A 79 -20.96 -4.04 -4.63
N PRO A 80 -21.25 -5.28 -4.19
CA PRO A 80 -22.28 -5.51 -3.18
C PRO A 80 -21.89 -4.96 -1.80
N ILE A 81 -20.59 -4.87 -1.47
CA ILE A 81 -20.12 -4.24 -0.22
C ILE A 81 -20.38 -2.74 -0.25
N LEU A 82 -19.96 -2.04 -1.32
CA LEU A 82 -20.22 -0.61 -1.49
C LEU A 82 -21.72 -0.31 -1.46
N SER A 83 -22.55 -1.15 -2.08
CA SER A 83 -24.01 -1.02 -2.05
C SER A 83 -24.62 -1.22 -0.65
N ALA A 84 -23.90 -1.89 0.26
CA ALA A 84 -24.36 -2.15 1.62
C ALA A 84 -23.82 -1.15 2.66
N MET A 85 -22.95 -0.21 2.25
CA MET A 85 -22.41 0.86 3.10
C MET A 85 -23.38 2.05 3.20
N ASP A 86 -23.10 2.97 4.12
CA ASP A 86 -23.74 4.28 4.10
C ASP A 86 -23.48 5.00 2.77
N ALA A 87 -24.52 5.61 2.19
CA ALA A 87 -24.45 6.20 0.86
C ALA A 87 -23.39 7.32 0.75
N LYS A 88 -23.22 8.13 1.81
CA LYS A 88 -22.19 9.19 1.81
C LYS A 88 -20.80 8.59 1.89
N LYS A 89 -20.62 7.54 2.68
CA LYS A 89 -19.33 6.85 2.78
C LYS A 89 -18.98 6.13 1.48
N ALA A 90 -19.91 5.39 0.89
CA ALA A 90 -19.73 4.72 -0.39
C ALA A 90 -19.34 5.69 -1.52
N ALA A 91 -19.98 6.86 -1.59
CA ALA A 91 -19.63 7.91 -2.55
C ALA A 91 -18.20 8.42 -2.34
N LYS A 92 -17.83 8.75 -1.08
CA LYS A 92 -16.47 9.21 -0.75
C LYS A 92 -15.40 8.19 -1.13
N ILE A 93 -15.62 6.92 -0.79
CA ILE A 93 -14.71 5.83 -1.17
C ILE A 93 -14.60 5.74 -2.68
N SER A 94 -15.73 5.79 -3.40
CA SER A 94 -15.77 5.72 -4.86
C SER A 94 -15.01 6.86 -5.52
N GLU A 95 -15.16 8.09 -5.03
CA GLU A 95 -14.37 9.22 -5.50
C GLU A 95 -12.88 9.06 -5.17
N ALA A 96 -12.55 8.58 -3.98
CA ALA A 96 -11.16 8.37 -3.56
C ALA A 96 -10.45 7.30 -4.40
N LEU A 97 -11.18 6.30 -4.92
CA LEU A 97 -10.63 5.30 -5.84
C LEU A 97 -10.13 5.91 -7.17
N THR A 98 -10.65 7.08 -7.58
CA THR A 98 -10.21 7.77 -8.80
C THR A 98 -8.89 8.54 -8.63
N ARG A 99 -8.50 8.84 -7.40
CA ARG A 99 -7.38 9.74 -7.05
C ARG A 99 -6.13 9.00 -6.56
N ARG A 100 -6.09 7.68 -6.77
CA ARG A 100 -5.08 6.80 -6.19
C ARG A 100 -3.80 6.72 -7.02
#